data_AF-A0A4Y2PUI0-F1
#
_entry.id   AF-A0A4Y2PUI0-F1
#
_cell.length_a   1.000
_cell.length_b   1.000
_cell.length_c   1.000
_cell.angle_alpha   90.00
_cell.angle_beta   90.00
_cell.angle_gamma   90.00
#
_symmetry.space_group_name_H-M   'P 1'
#
loop_
_entity.id
_entity.type
_entity.pdbx_description
1 polymer ?
#
loop_
_entity_poly.entity_id
_entity_poly.type
_entity_poly.pdbx_seq_one_letter_code
_entity_poly.pdbx_strand_id
1 'polypeptide(L)'
;MMCLGGAHTLGSIGVHLFSQHFQRPIIMAGGLVCQSGLLMVLWLWTPVKDDAAVFYVIAGGWGLCHAIWETLSLTFLAATYPDDWQAPFCTYYQLQWFGMAISFCISPYLCTEIKILALAIFLAVAIIPYTILEFRLHHRSQMQNRTDML
;
A
#
# COMPACT_ATOMS: atom_id res chain seq x y z
N MET A 1 -10.61 -2.93 -15.90
CA MET A 1 -10.41 -4.04 -14.93
C MET A 1 -9.26 -4.96 -15.34
N MET A 2 -9.14 -5.39 -16.61
CA MET A 2 -8.01 -6.22 -17.06
C MET A 2 -6.63 -5.54 -16.91
N CYS A 3 -6.53 -4.24 -17.18
CA CYS A 3 -5.26 -3.49 -17.04
C CYS A 3 -4.83 -3.32 -15.58
N LEU A 4 -5.79 -3.18 -14.65
CA LEU A 4 -5.53 -3.13 -13.21
C LEU A 4 -4.94 -4.45 -12.71
N GLY A 5 -5.58 -5.57 -13.09
CA GLY A 5 -5.07 -6.91 -12.77
C GLY A 5 -3.70 -7.17 -13.40
N GLY A 6 -3.52 -6.81 -14.68
CA GLY A 6 -2.24 -6.96 -15.37
C GLY A 6 -1.12 -6.15 -14.72
N ALA A 7 -1.37 -4.89 -14.40
CA ALA A 7 -0.40 -4.03 -13.71
C ALA A 7 -0.11 -4.51 -12.28
N HIS A 8 -1.09 -5.09 -11.59
CA HIS A 8 -0.90 -5.69 -10.27
C HIS A 8 0.05 -6.89 -10.32
N THR A 9 -0.16 -7.81 -11.28
CA THR A 9 0.70 -8.99 -11.45
C THR A 9 2.10 -8.61 -11.92
N LEU A 10 2.23 -7.62 -12.81
CA LEU A 10 3.54 -7.09 -13.22
C LEU A 10 4.25 -6.35 -12.09
N GLY A 11 3.48 -5.59 -11.30
CA GLY A 11 3.96 -4.88 -10.12
C GLY A 11 4.47 -5.83 -9.05
N SER A 12 3.78 -6.93 -8.76
CA SER A 12 4.23 -7.90 -7.75
C SER A 12 5.56 -8.55 -8.15
N ILE A 13 5.75 -8.88 -9.43
CA ILE A 13 7.01 -9.41 -9.96
C ILE A 13 8.12 -8.35 -9.84
N GLY A 14 7.84 -7.11 -10.27
CA GLY A 14 8.79 -6.00 -10.19
C GLY A 14 9.24 -5.70 -8.77
N VAL A 15 8.31 -5.72 -7.81
CA VAL A 15 8.61 -5.51 -6.38
C VAL A 15 9.40 -6.66 -5.79
N HIS A 16 9.13 -7.90 -6.19
CA HIS A 16 9.89 -9.07 -5.72
C HIS A 16 11.36 -8.98 -6.12
N LEU A 17 11.63 -8.51 -7.36
CA LEU A 17 12.97 -8.25 -7.87
C LEU A 17 13.61 -7.02 -7.21
N PHE A 18 12.83 -5.94 -7.02
CA PHE A 18 13.33 -4.70 -6.44
C PHE A 18 13.60 -4.81 -4.93
N SER A 19 12.87 -5.67 -4.23
CA SER A 19 13.04 -5.94 -2.79
C SER A 19 14.35 -6.64 -2.46
N GLN A 20 15.05 -7.23 -3.45
CA GLN A 20 16.38 -7.79 -3.24
C GLN A 20 17.49 -6.72 -3.21
N HIS A 21 17.24 -5.51 -3.70
CA HIS A 21 18.29 -4.51 -3.91
C HIS A 21 18.23 -3.29 -2.97
N PHE A 22 17.07 -2.99 -2.37
CA PHE A 22 16.88 -1.78 -1.53
C PHE A 22 16.56 -2.09 -0.06
N GLN A 23 17.08 -1.24 0.82
CA GLN A 23 16.75 -1.23 2.26
C GLN A 23 15.24 -0.98 2.44
N ARG A 24 14.57 -1.83 3.25
CA ARG A 24 13.12 -1.84 3.53
C ARG A 24 12.44 -0.46 3.69
N PRO A 25 13.01 0.55 4.38
CA PRO A 25 12.35 1.86 4.53
C PRO A 25 12.25 2.67 3.23
N ILE A 26 13.19 2.51 2.29
CA ILE A 26 13.24 3.30 1.05
C ILE A 26 12.10 2.89 0.10
N ILE A 27 11.84 1.58 0.01
CA ILE A 27 10.77 1.03 -0.84
C ILE A 27 9.40 1.48 -0.30
N MET A 28 9.25 1.53 1.02
CA MET A 28 8.07 2.04 1.71
C MET A 28 7.80 3.52 1.45
N ALA A 29 8.81 4.37 1.63
CA ALA A 29 8.70 5.80 1.34
C ALA A 29 8.36 6.06 -0.13
N GLY A 30 8.98 5.30 -1.05
CA GLY A 30 8.67 5.35 -2.48
C GLY A 30 7.21 4.99 -2.78
N GLY A 31 6.66 3.96 -2.13
CA GLY A 31 5.25 3.59 -2.26
C GLY A 31 4.28 4.69 -1.80
N LEU A 32 4.55 5.33 -0.66
CA LEU A 32 3.73 6.45 -0.16
C LEU A 32 3.78 7.67 -1.07
N VAL A 33 4.97 8.03 -1.56
CA VAL A 33 5.15 9.13 -2.52
C VAL A 33 4.44 8.83 -3.83
N CYS A 34 4.52 7.59 -4.32
CA CYS A 34 3.83 7.16 -5.53
C CYS A 34 2.30 7.23 -5.37
N GLN A 35 1.77 6.71 -4.25
CA GLN A 35 0.33 6.72 -3.97
C GLN A 35 -0.22 8.14 -3.81
N SER A 36 0.49 9.00 -3.07
CA SER A 36 0.09 10.40 -2.88
C SER A 36 0.15 11.21 -4.17
N GLY A 37 1.19 11.02 -4.99
CA GLY A 37 1.28 11.63 -6.32
C GLY A 37 0.13 11.20 -7.23
N LEU A 38 -0.24 9.92 -7.21
CA LEU A 38 -1.36 9.40 -7.98
C LEU A 38 -2.71 9.97 -7.50
N LEU A 39 -2.89 10.12 -6.18
CA LEU A 39 -4.06 10.78 -5.58
C LEU A 39 -4.17 12.25 -6.02
N MET A 40 -3.03 12.95 -6.03
CA MET A 40 -2.96 14.36 -6.41
C MET A 40 -3.30 14.55 -7.89
N VAL A 41 -2.80 13.67 -8.77
CA VAL A 41 -3.18 13.65 -10.19
C VAL A 41 -4.68 13.41 -10.35
N LEU A 42 -5.26 12.48 -9.59
CA LEU A 42 -6.69 12.18 -9.64
C LEU A 42 -7.56 13.35 -9.16
N TRP A 43 -7.07 14.15 -8.22
CA TRP A 43 -7.77 15.32 -7.70
C TRP A 43 -7.72 16.52 -8.64
N LEU A 44 -6.57 16.72 -9.31
CA LEU A 44 -6.39 17.84 -10.25
C LEU A 44 -7.06 17.60 -11.61
N TRP A 45 -7.36 16.34 -11.95
CA TRP A 45 -7.80 15.97 -13.28
C TRP A 45 -9.34 16.03 -13.42
N THR A 46 -9.82 16.91 -14.30
CA THR A 46 -11.23 17.01 -14.68
C THR A 46 -11.51 16.22 -15.95
N PRO A 47 -12.49 15.29 -15.97
CA PRO A 47 -12.72 14.41 -17.11
C PRO A 47 -13.18 15.15 -18.37
N VAL A 48 -12.30 15.25 -19.35
CA VAL A 48 -12.63 15.55 -20.76
C VAL A 48 -12.84 14.22 -21.50
N LYS A 49 -13.84 14.18 -22.39
CA LYS A 49 -14.33 12.95 -23.05
C LYS A 49 -13.32 12.20 -23.93
N ASP A 50 -12.16 12.76 -24.23
CA ASP A 50 -11.19 12.23 -25.21
C ASP A 50 -9.95 11.53 -24.59
N ASP A 51 -9.84 11.49 -23.26
CA ASP A 51 -8.62 11.06 -22.57
C ASP A 51 -8.70 9.63 -21.98
N ALA A 52 -9.14 8.66 -22.78
CA ALA A 52 -9.21 7.26 -22.36
C ALA A 52 -7.84 6.71 -21.90
N ALA A 53 -6.75 7.19 -22.50
CA ALA A 53 -5.38 6.77 -22.17
C ALA A 53 -4.98 7.14 -20.73
N VAL A 54 -5.39 8.31 -20.24
CA VAL A 54 -5.04 8.79 -18.89
C VAL A 54 -5.69 7.90 -17.82
N PHE A 55 -6.92 7.45 -18.06
CA PHE A 55 -7.58 6.48 -17.18
C PHE A 55 -6.83 5.14 -17.08
N TYR A 56 -6.27 4.63 -18.18
CA TYR A 56 -5.49 3.38 -18.16
C TYR A 56 -4.18 3.53 -17.37
N VAL A 57 -3.49 4.66 -17.50
CA VAL A 57 -2.25 4.94 -16.77
C VAL A 57 -2.52 5.06 -15.27
N ILE A 58 -3.56 5.81 -14.88
CA ILE A 58 -3.98 5.93 -13.47
C ILE A 58 -4.36 4.57 -12.90
N ALA A 59 -5.16 3.79 -13.62
CA ALA A 59 -5.55 2.45 -13.20
C ALA A 59 -4.34 1.50 -13.07
N GLY A 60 -3.38 1.59 -14.00
CA GLY A 60 -2.13 0.83 -13.94
C GLY A 60 -1.26 1.22 -12.75
N GLY A 61 -1.06 2.52 -12.51
CA GLY A 61 -0.31 3.03 -11.37
C GLY A 61 -0.94 2.64 -10.04
N TRP A 62 -2.28 2.67 -9.97
CA TRP A 62 -3.03 2.27 -8.78
C TRP A 62 -2.83 0.79 -8.47
N GLY A 63 -2.88 -0.07 -9.51
CA GLY A 63 -2.61 -1.50 -9.38
C GLY A 63 -1.18 -1.78 -8.92
N LEU A 64 -0.19 -1.07 -9.48
CA LEU A 64 1.21 -1.21 -9.08
C LEU A 64 1.42 -0.84 -7.61
N CYS A 65 0.87 0.30 -7.18
CA CYS A 65 1.02 0.78 -5.81
C CYS A 65 0.31 -0.13 -4.80
N HIS A 66 -0.85 -0.67 -5.17
CA HIS A 66 -1.55 -1.66 -4.36
C HIS A 66 -0.71 -2.94 -4.16
N ALA A 67 -0.09 -3.45 -5.25
CA ALA A 67 0.77 -4.63 -5.19
C ALA A 67 2.01 -4.41 -4.29
N ILE A 68 2.60 -3.21 -4.34
CA ILE A 68 3.71 -2.81 -3.46
C ILE A 68 3.25 -2.90 -1.99
N TRP A 69 2.11 -2.29 -1.67
CA TRP A 69 1.61 -2.22 -0.30
C TRP A 69 1.23 -3.59 0.26
N GLU A 70 0.63 -4.44 -0.57
CA GLU A 70 0.29 -5.82 -0.21
C GLU A 70 1.55 -6.64 0.07
N THR A 71 2.51 -6.65 -0.86
CA THR A 71 3.77 -7.42 -0.72
C THR A 71 4.53 -7.03 0.54
N LEU A 72 4.59 -5.73 0.80
CA LEU A 72 5.24 -5.15 1.96
C LEU A 72 4.55 -5.54 3.29
N SER A 73 3.21 -5.47 3.33
CA SER A 73 2.42 -5.83 4.50
C SER A 73 2.58 -7.31 4.84
N LEU A 74 2.57 -8.19 3.83
CA LEU A 74 2.77 -9.62 4.01
C LEU A 74 4.20 -9.95 4.46
N THR A 75 5.21 -9.29 3.89
CA THR A 75 6.61 -9.45 4.29
C THR A 75 6.85 -9.01 5.74
N PHE A 76 6.17 -7.94 6.17
CA PHE A 76 6.21 -7.48 7.56
C PHE A 76 5.57 -8.49 8.51
N LEU A 77 4.41 -9.02 8.15
CA LEU A 77 3.69 -10.00 8.95
C LEU A 77 4.51 -11.28 9.13
N ALA A 78 5.09 -11.78 8.04
CA ALA A 78 6.00 -12.93 8.04
C ALA A 78 7.27 -12.68 8.87
N ALA A 79 7.81 -11.46 8.86
CA ALA A 79 9.00 -11.12 9.65
C ALA A 79 8.72 -10.92 11.15
N THR A 80 7.48 -10.59 11.52
CA THR A 80 7.09 -10.36 12.92
C THR A 80 6.70 -11.66 13.64
N TYR A 81 6.05 -12.59 12.93
CA TYR A 81 5.56 -13.85 13.48
C TYR A 81 6.13 -15.04 12.69
N PRO A 82 7.40 -15.42 12.90
CA PRO A 82 8.02 -16.54 12.18
C PRO A 82 7.44 -17.90 12.59
N ASP A 83 7.04 -18.05 13.86
CA ASP A 83 6.57 -19.34 14.41
C ASP A 83 5.06 -19.59 14.16
N ASP A 84 4.22 -18.55 14.24
CA ASP A 84 2.76 -18.64 14.11
C ASP A 84 2.21 -17.69 13.02
N TRP A 85 2.47 -18.01 11.75
CA TRP A 85 2.06 -17.17 10.62
C TRP A 85 0.57 -17.28 10.26
N GLN A 86 -0.12 -18.37 10.59
CA GLN A 86 -1.46 -18.66 10.08
C GLN A 86 -2.56 -17.74 10.64
N ALA A 87 -2.56 -17.52 11.96
CA ALA A 87 -3.54 -16.66 12.62
C ALA A 87 -3.50 -15.20 12.13
N PRO A 88 -2.34 -14.51 12.12
CA PRO A 88 -2.28 -13.12 11.70
C PRO A 88 -2.60 -12.93 10.22
N PHE A 89 -2.17 -13.85 9.34
CA PHE A 89 -2.51 -13.79 7.91
C PHE A 89 -4.02 -13.86 7.68
N CYS A 90 -4.71 -14.75 8.40
CA CYS A 90 -6.15 -14.91 8.27
C CYS A 90 -6.89 -13.62 8.67
N THR A 91 -6.52 -13.03 9.81
CA THR A 91 -7.09 -11.75 10.27
C THR A 91 -6.79 -10.60 9.30
N TYR A 92 -5.59 -10.54 8.73
CA TYR A 92 -5.21 -9.50 7.76
C TYR A 92 -6.10 -9.55 6.51
N TYR A 93 -6.22 -10.72 5.88
CA TYR A 93 -7.07 -10.86 4.69
C TYR A 93 -8.54 -10.63 5.02
N GLN A 94 -9.01 -11.15 6.15
CA GLN A 94 -10.40 -10.94 6.56
C GLN A 94 -10.73 -9.46 6.70
N LEU A 95 -9.84 -8.66 7.32
CA LEU A 95 -10.00 -7.22 7.41
C LEU A 95 -10.02 -6.54 6.02
N GLN A 96 -9.17 -7.00 5.10
CA GLN A 96 -9.12 -6.47 3.74
C GLN A 96 -10.44 -6.72 2.98
N TRP A 97 -10.98 -7.92 3.05
CA TRP A 97 -12.27 -8.26 2.43
C TRP A 97 -13.43 -7.50 3.08
N PHE A 98 -13.40 -7.33 4.40
CA PHE A 98 -14.39 -6.50 5.10
C PHE A 98 -14.34 -5.05 4.61
N GLY A 99 -13.16 -4.46 4.43
CA GLY A 99 -13.00 -3.11 3.89
C GLY A 99 -13.60 -2.97 2.47
N MET A 100 -13.37 -3.96 1.61
CA MET A 100 -13.94 -3.99 0.26
C MET A 100 -15.48 -4.11 0.29
N ALA A 101 -16.02 -4.96 1.16
CA ALA A 101 -17.47 -5.10 1.35
C ALA A 101 -18.11 -3.79 1.81
N ILE A 102 -17.53 -3.14 2.83
CA ILE A 102 -17.99 -1.83 3.34
C ILE A 102 -17.95 -0.78 2.23
N SER A 103 -16.85 -0.73 1.46
CA SER A 103 -16.68 0.20 0.35
C SER A 103 -17.74 0.01 -0.74
N PHE A 104 -18.12 -1.23 -1.03
CA PHE A 104 -19.16 -1.55 -2.01
C PHE A 104 -20.55 -1.12 -1.54
N CYS A 105 -20.87 -1.36 -0.26
CA CYS A 105 -22.13 -0.92 0.35
C CYS A 105 -22.29 0.60 0.34
N ILE A 106 -21.19 1.33 0.52
CA ILE A 106 -21.17 2.79 0.60
C ILE A 106 -21.11 3.45 -0.79
N SER A 107 -20.63 2.74 -1.81
CA SER A 107 -20.45 3.25 -3.20
C SER A 107 -21.67 3.94 -3.83
N PRO A 108 -22.92 3.44 -3.74
CA PRO A 108 -24.08 4.09 -4.39
C PRO A 108 -24.58 5.34 -3.64
N TYR A 109 -24.16 5.56 -2.39
CA TYR A 109 -24.62 6.67 -1.56
C TYR A 109 -23.65 7.87 -1.51
N LEU A 110 -22.42 7.72 -2.05
CA LEU A 110 -21.38 8.74 -1.91
C LEU A 110 -21.22 9.60 -3.17
N CYS A 111 -21.29 10.92 -2.95
CA CYS A 111 -20.88 11.91 -3.94
C CYS A 111 -19.37 11.82 -4.22
N THR A 112 -18.94 12.13 -5.45
CA THR A 112 -17.55 11.97 -5.93
C THR A 112 -16.52 12.65 -5.03
N GLU A 113 -16.86 13.79 -4.42
CA GLU A 113 -15.97 14.52 -3.51
C GLU A 113 -15.67 13.75 -2.21
N ILE A 114 -16.67 13.05 -1.67
CA ILE A 114 -16.50 12.26 -0.44
C ILE A 114 -15.59 11.06 -0.69
N LYS A 115 -15.59 10.50 -1.90
CA LYS A 115 -14.70 9.38 -2.26
C LYS A 115 -13.22 9.81 -2.24
N ILE A 116 -12.93 11.03 -2.66
CA ILE A 116 -11.56 11.57 -2.64
C ILE A 116 -11.13 11.91 -1.21
N LEU A 117 -12.02 12.50 -0.41
CA LEU A 117 -11.77 12.73 1.02
C LEU A 117 -11.54 11.43 1.80
N ALA A 118 -12.32 10.39 1.52
CA ALA A 118 -12.15 9.07 2.14
C ALA A 118 -10.77 8.47 1.81
N LEU A 119 -10.29 8.62 0.57
CA LEU A 119 -8.95 8.18 0.17
C LEU A 119 -7.85 8.98 0.89
N ALA A 120 -8.02 10.29 1.06
CA ALA A 120 -7.07 11.13 1.80
C ALA A 120 -6.99 10.73 3.28
N ILE A 121 -8.13 10.46 3.92
CA ILE A 121 -8.17 9.96 5.30
C ILE A 121 -7.48 8.59 5.40
N PHE A 122 -7.73 7.70 4.43
CA PHE A 122 -7.08 6.38 4.41
C PHE A 122 -5.56 6.48 4.32
N LEU A 123 -5.05 7.45 3.55
CA LEU A 123 -3.64 7.76 3.47
C LEU A 123 -3.09 8.26 4.81
N ALA A 124 -3.83 9.12 5.52
CA ALA A 124 -3.44 9.57 6.85
C ALA A 124 -3.40 8.43 7.88
N VAL A 125 -4.37 7.52 7.83
CA VAL A 125 -4.38 6.31 8.68
C VAL A 125 -3.20 5.40 8.36
N ALA A 126 -2.74 5.32 7.11
CA ALA A 126 -1.56 4.56 6.72
C ALA A 126 -0.25 5.11 7.31
N ILE A 127 -0.22 6.36 7.79
CA ILE A 127 0.95 6.94 8.48
C ILE A 127 1.11 6.37 9.90
N ILE A 128 0.03 5.89 10.54
CA ILE A 128 0.07 5.33 11.90
C ILE A 128 0.95 4.06 11.97
N PRO A 129 0.75 3.03 11.13
CA PRO A 129 1.67 1.89 11.10
C PRO A 129 3.08 2.28 10.64
N TYR A 130 3.24 3.35 9.85
CA TYR A 130 4.56 3.87 9.47
C TYR A 130 5.36 4.38 10.66
N THR A 131 4.76 5.18 11.55
CA THR A 131 5.48 5.65 12.74
C THR A 131 5.83 4.50 13.67
N ILE A 132 4.93 3.53 13.83
CA ILE A 132 5.18 2.30 14.59
C ILE A 132 6.36 1.52 13.97
N LEU A 133 6.44 1.45 12.65
CA LEU A 133 7.52 0.77 11.94
C LEU A 133 8.88 1.44 12.18
N GLU A 134 9.00 2.75 11.98
CA GLU A 134 10.25 3.49 12.23
C GLU A 134 10.72 3.27 13.66
N PHE A 135 9.80 3.35 14.63
CA PHE A 135 10.09 3.07 16.02
C PHE A 135 10.64 1.65 16.23
N ARG A 136 10.04 0.64 15.60
CA ARG A 136 10.47 -0.76 15.74
C ARG A 136 11.83 -1.01 15.06
N LEU A 137 12.09 -0.36 13.92
CA LEU A 137 13.36 -0.45 13.21
C LEU A 137 14.49 0.18 14.05
N HIS A 138 14.26 1.38 14.57
CA HIS A 138 15.19 2.07 15.47
C HIS A 138 15.45 1.27 16.76
N HIS A 139 14.43 0.64 17.32
CA HIS A 139 14.59 -0.15 18.53
C HIS A 139 15.41 -1.44 18.30
N ARG A 140 15.27 -2.09 17.13
CA ARG A 140 16.09 -3.27 16.80
C ARG A 140 17.54 -2.92 16.51
N SER A 141 17.81 -1.82 15.81
CA SER A 141 19.20 -1.40 15.56
C SER A 141 19.93 -1.00 16.84
N GLN A 142 19.25 -0.33 17.77
CA GLN A 142 19.78 0.00 19.10
C GLN A 142 20.12 -1.24 19.93
N MET A 143 19.27 -2.28 19.88
CA MET A 143 19.51 -3.55 20.58
C MET A 143 20.72 -4.30 20.01
N GLN A 144 20.83 -4.40 18.68
CA GLN A 144 21.95 -5.04 18.00
C GLN A 144 23.29 -4.38 18.38
N ASN A 145 23.33 -3.04 18.32
CA ASN A 145 24.54 -2.27 18.65
C ASN A 145 24.95 -2.42 20.12
N ARG A 146 23.99 -2.74 21.00
CA ARG A 146 24.24 -2.96 22.43
C ARG A 146 24.78 -4.37 22.71
N THR A 147 24.41 -5.38 21.91
CA THR A 147 25.01 -6.73 21.98
C THR A 147 26.41 -6.79 21.39
N ASP A 148 26.74 -5.98 20.39
CA ASP A 148 28.09 -5.93 19.81
C ASP A 148 29.12 -5.24 20.75
N MET A 149 28.65 -4.57 21.81
CA MET A 149 29.49 -3.91 22.83
C MET A 149 29.70 -4.75 24.11
N LEU A 150 29.08 -5.92 24.24
CA LEU A 150 29.22 -6.83 25.39
C LEU A 150 30.01 -8.08 25.02
#